data_AF-A0A956AUF7-F1
#
_entry.id   AF-A0A956AUF7-F1
#
_cell.length_a   1.000
_cell.length_b   1.000
_cell.length_c   1.000
_cell.angle_alpha   90.00
_cell.angle_beta   90.00
_cell.angle_gamma   90.00
#
_symmetry.space_group_name_H-M   'P 1'
#
loop_
_entity.id
_entity.type
_entity.pdbx_description
1 polymer ?
#
loop_
_entity_poly.entity_id
_entity_poly.type
_entity_poly.pdbx_seq_one_letter_code
_entity_poly.pdbx_strand_id
1 'polypeptide(L)'
;ALAACGPDATDLPPGAEAYLLDMKAGRAALEASLVERENGYAQLRLARYTPEAWGALPEWAPPVAPARIDDAPTSLAPVNIPSDFDTLALQALGRDAFHHWPVQVLSNPAPALARPADFGLAVSDDGIIHGLVRVELPDGPGVALTCAACHASPDVDGMLVDGRPNADFDLGALLDAGHDARTAAGRWGPGAVDVTADGLDNATVFTDLRPVRFQHHLHRTATVRNDLIALAVRIETLIITSSGQSVRPPRAVALGLAVYLWSLGKTLPPVEGGPGAEVFARACAGCHADAALAGDPVPLAMVAAASPIGESPERGTGHWRVPSLRGVGDRRPLLADASVDSLDALLDPRSKRAAHRFGRDLSAADRAALLDWLKRR
;
A
#
# COMPACT_ATOMS: atom_id res chain seq x y z
N ALA A 1 4.14 10.14 -40.01
CA ALA A 1 4.61 9.35 -38.86
C ALA A 1 5.60 10.21 -38.08
N LEU A 2 5.12 10.90 -37.04
CA LEU A 2 5.98 11.58 -36.07
C LEU A 2 6.04 10.64 -34.86
N ALA A 3 7.15 9.92 -34.74
CA ALA A 3 7.48 9.16 -33.55
C ALA A 3 7.71 10.17 -32.43
N ALA A 4 6.78 10.22 -31.47
CA ALA A 4 7.03 10.89 -30.20
C ALA A 4 8.04 10.02 -29.45
N CYS A 5 9.28 10.50 -29.31
CA CYS A 5 10.23 9.94 -28.36
C CYS A 5 9.61 10.09 -26.97
N GLY A 6 9.14 8.98 -26.39
CA GLY A 6 8.92 8.91 -24.95
C GLY A 6 10.28 9.04 -24.23
N PRO A 7 10.31 9.42 -22.95
CA PRO A 7 11.55 9.36 -22.17
C PRO A 7 12.12 7.95 -22.29
N ASP A 8 13.39 7.85 -22.66
CA ASP A 8 14.08 6.57 -22.79
C ASP A 8 14.00 5.84 -21.45
N ALA A 9 13.81 4.52 -21.47
CA ALA A 9 13.70 3.69 -20.27
C ALA A 9 14.96 3.74 -19.37
N THR A 10 16.01 4.44 -19.80
CA THR A 10 17.30 4.64 -19.15
C THR A 10 17.42 5.96 -18.39
N ASP A 11 16.48 6.89 -18.54
CA ASP A 11 16.53 8.15 -17.80
C ASP A 11 15.94 7.99 -16.40
N LEU A 12 16.49 8.71 -15.43
CA LEU A 12 15.92 8.79 -14.09
C LEU A 12 14.55 9.52 -14.13
N PRO A 13 13.57 9.10 -13.32
CA PRO A 13 12.32 9.82 -13.21
C PRO A 13 12.53 11.29 -12.77
N PRO A 14 11.68 12.23 -13.19
CA PRO A 14 11.80 13.62 -12.76
C PRO A 14 11.86 13.75 -11.23
N GLY A 15 12.87 14.48 -10.73
CA GLY A 15 13.10 14.68 -9.30
C GLY A 15 13.80 13.54 -8.57
N ALA A 16 14.02 12.38 -9.21
CA ALA A 16 14.68 11.22 -8.60
C ALA A 16 16.12 11.52 -8.18
N GLU A 17 16.92 12.16 -9.04
CA GLU A 17 18.31 12.52 -8.74
C GLU A 17 18.38 13.47 -7.53
N ALA A 18 17.59 14.54 -7.53
CA ALA A 18 17.52 15.47 -6.41
C ALA A 18 17.07 14.77 -5.12
N TYR A 19 16.09 13.87 -5.20
CA TYR A 19 15.71 13.04 -4.06
C TYR A 19 16.86 12.13 -3.61
N LEU A 20 17.62 11.47 -4.47
CA LEU A 20 18.70 10.59 -4.04
C LEU A 20 19.84 11.36 -3.34
N LEU A 21 20.23 12.50 -3.90
CA LEU A 21 21.44 13.22 -3.51
C LEU A 21 21.23 14.28 -2.42
N ASP A 22 20.02 14.83 -2.29
CA ASP A 22 19.74 15.94 -1.38
C ASP A 22 18.53 15.67 -0.49
N MET A 23 18.75 15.65 0.83
CA MET A 23 17.66 15.48 1.79
C MET A 23 16.75 16.71 1.83
N LYS A 24 17.26 17.90 1.54
CA LYS A 24 16.46 19.13 1.47
C LYS A 24 15.45 19.05 0.33
N ALA A 25 15.81 18.45 -0.81
CA ALA A 25 14.86 18.19 -1.90
C ALA A 25 13.74 17.22 -1.46
N GLY A 26 14.09 16.13 -0.76
CA GLY A 26 13.09 15.23 -0.19
C GLY A 26 12.20 15.92 0.85
N ARG A 27 12.77 16.83 1.63
CA ARG A 27 12.03 17.63 2.61
C ARG A 27 11.06 18.61 1.95
N ALA A 28 11.49 19.29 0.89
CA ALA A 28 10.61 20.16 0.12
C ALA A 28 9.43 19.37 -0.49
N ALA A 29 9.69 18.16 -1.01
CA ALA A 29 8.65 17.27 -1.50
C ALA A 29 7.67 16.84 -0.40
N LEU A 30 8.16 16.49 0.80
CA LEU A 30 7.32 16.22 1.97
C LEU A 30 6.38 17.41 2.24
N GLU A 31 6.93 18.61 2.42
CA GLU A 31 6.18 19.82 2.79
C GLU A 31 5.14 20.24 1.74
N ALA A 32 5.47 20.07 0.46
CA ALA A 32 4.58 20.34 -0.66
C ALA A 32 3.45 19.31 -0.77
N SER A 33 3.71 18.06 -0.37
CA SER A 33 2.75 16.96 -0.48
C SER A 33 1.73 16.93 0.67
N LEU A 34 2.04 17.46 1.85
CA LEU A 34 1.14 17.41 3.01
C LEU A 34 -0.13 18.24 2.77
N VAL A 35 -1.30 17.61 2.90
CA VAL A 35 -2.61 18.29 2.82
C VAL A 35 -2.95 18.98 4.13
N GLU A 36 -2.64 18.33 5.25
CA GLU A 36 -2.78 18.84 6.61
C GLU A 36 -1.40 18.78 7.29
N ARG A 37 -1.07 19.81 8.07
CA ARG A 37 0.23 19.95 8.75
C ARG A 37 0.13 19.78 10.26
N GLU A 38 -1.07 19.85 10.82
CA GLU A 38 -1.28 19.87 12.26
C GLU A 38 -1.56 18.49 12.88
N ASN A 39 -1.82 17.46 12.08
CA ASN A 39 -1.99 16.11 12.62
C ASN A 39 -0.64 15.45 13.01
N GLY A 40 -0.68 14.47 13.91
CA GLY A 40 0.52 13.80 14.45
C GLY A 40 1.43 13.21 13.36
N TYR A 41 0.85 12.65 12.29
CA TYR A 41 1.57 12.15 11.13
C TYR A 41 2.45 13.22 10.48
N ALA A 42 1.89 14.40 10.23
CA ALA A 42 2.56 15.50 9.58
C ALA A 42 3.58 16.14 10.51
N GLN A 43 3.20 16.45 11.75
CA GLN A 43 4.08 17.07 12.74
C GLN A 43 5.32 16.23 13.02
N LEU A 44 5.18 14.90 13.18
CA LEU A 44 6.34 14.01 13.35
C LEU A 44 7.33 14.13 12.19
N ARG A 45 6.82 14.07 10.95
CA ARG A 45 7.66 14.11 9.74
C ARG A 45 8.27 15.49 9.53
N LEU A 46 7.51 16.55 9.78
CA LEU A 46 8.01 17.92 9.75
C LEU A 46 9.06 18.17 10.83
N ALA A 47 8.98 17.53 11.99
CA ALA A 47 10.01 17.66 13.02
C ALA A 47 11.26 16.81 12.73
N ARG A 48 11.11 15.62 12.14
CA ARG A 48 12.18 14.61 12.08
C ARG A 48 12.83 14.43 10.72
N TYR A 49 12.15 14.76 9.62
CA TYR A 49 12.71 14.60 8.28
C TYR A 49 13.65 15.77 7.95
N THR A 50 14.80 15.81 8.62
CA THR A 50 15.89 16.79 8.45
C THR A 50 17.25 16.06 8.48
N PRO A 51 18.33 16.68 7.95
CA PRO A 51 19.67 16.08 7.96
C PRO A 51 20.15 15.69 9.36
N GLU A 52 19.81 16.48 10.38
CA GLU A 52 20.29 16.31 11.76
C GLU A 52 19.49 15.29 12.57
N ALA A 53 18.29 14.94 12.12
CA ALA A 53 17.40 13.98 12.78
C ALA A 53 17.38 12.65 12.00
N TRP A 54 16.32 12.37 11.24
CA TRP A 54 16.24 11.13 10.49
C TRP A 54 17.32 10.99 9.41
N GLY A 55 17.88 12.09 8.89
CA GLY A 55 19.01 12.04 7.96
C GLY A 55 20.30 11.50 8.57
N ALA A 56 20.48 11.68 9.88
CA ALA A 56 21.63 11.22 10.63
C ALA A 56 21.49 9.78 11.15
N LEU A 57 20.33 9.14 10.98
CA LEU A 57 20.16 7.73 11.35
C LEU A 57 21.10 6.85 10.51
N PRO A 58 21.64 5.77 11.11
CA PRO A 58 22.45 4.81 10.37
C PRO A 58 21.63 4.19 9.24
N GLU A 59 22.23 4.07 8.07
CA GLU A 59 21.65 3.30 6.98
C GLU A 59 21.69 1.82 7.32
N TRP A 60 20.56 1.15 7.15
CA TRP A 60 20.40 -0.28 7.42
C TRP A 60 19.96 -0.99 6.16
N ALA A 61 20.79 -1.93 5.70
CA ALA A 61 20.54 -2.83 4.57
C ALA A 61 20.97 -4.25 4.99
N PRO A 62 20.16 -4.92 5.84
CA PRO A 62 20.57 -6.18 6.44
C PRO A 62 20.62 -7.32 5.41
N PRO A 63 21.48 -8.33 5.64
CA PRO A 63 21.34 -9.62 4.99
C PRO A 63 19.98 -10.25 5.29
N VAL A 64 19.31 -10.71 4.23
CA VAL A 64 18.00 -11.36 4.30
C VAL A 64 17.96 -12.63 3.45
N ALA A 65 17.01 -13.51 3.74
CA ALA A 65 16.64 -14.60 2.85
C ALA A 65 15.15 -14.92 3.02
N PRO A 66 14.49 -15.50 1.99
CA PRO A 66 13.10 -15.94 2.12
C PRO A 66 12.90 -16.88 3.32
N ALA A 67 11.85 -16.65 4.10
CA ALA A 67 11.45 -17.58 5.15
C ALA A 67 10.81 -18.83 4.53
N ARG A 68 11.00 -19.97 5.17
CA ARG A 68 10.57 -21.28 4.68
C ARG A 68 9.84 -22.05 5.77
N ILE A 69 8.85 -22.84 5.37
CA ILE A 69 8.07 -23.69 6.29
C ILE A 69 8.90 -24.84 6.89
N ASP A 70 9.92 -25.30 6.17
CA ASP A 70 10.83 -26.36 6.59
C ASP A 70 12.00 -25.87 7.46
N ASP A 71 12.06 -24.56 7.73
CA ASP A 71 13.16 -23.89 8.46
C ASP A 71 14.54 -24.18 7.84
N ALA A 72 14.60 -24.58 6.56
CA ALA A 72 15.87 -24.95 5.93
C ALA A 72 16.84 -23.75 5.91
N PRO A 73 18.14 -23.96 6.19
CA PRO A 73 19.11 -22.87 6.17
C PRO A 73 19.20 -22.25 4.77
N THR A 74 18.94 -20.96 4.69
CA THR A 74 19.12 -20.17 3.47
C THR A 74 20.25 -19.17 3.71
N SER A 75 21.16 -19.00 2.75
CA SER A 75 22.21 -17.99 2.85
C SER A 75 21.57 -16.61 2.87
N LEU A 76 21.82 -15.84 3.94
CA LEU A 76 21.42 -14.44 4.00
C LEU A 76 22.31 -13.61 3.06
N ALA A 77 21.70 -12.72 2.29
CA ALA A 77 22.39 -11.77 1.44
C ALA A 77 21.69 -10.40 1.53
N PRO A 78 22.45 -9.28 1.53
CA PRO A 78 21.82 -7.97 1.48
C PRO A 78 21.10 -7.77 0.15
N VAL A 79 20.04 -6.97 0.16
CA VAL A 79 19.38 -6.50 -1.07
C VAL A 79 20.43 -5.80 -1.94
N ASN A 80 20.49 -6.18 -3.23
CA ASN A 80 21.49 -5.65 -4.14
C ASN A 80 21.13 -4.21 -4.57
N ILE A 81 21.81 -3.23 -3.99
CA ILE A 81 21.64 -1.81 -4.33
C ILE A 81 22.64 -1.45 -5.43
N PRO A 82 22.19 -1.13 -6.66
CA PRO A 82 23.10 -0.78 -7.75
C PRO A 82 23.82 0.54 -7.45
N SER A 83 25.03 0.69 -7.98
CA SER A 83 25.80 1.94 -7.89
C SER A 83 25.32 3.01 -8.87
N ASP A 84 24.79 2.59 -10.01
CA ASP A 84 24.24 3.45 -11.06
C ASP A 84 22.73 3.24 -11.13
N PHE A 85 21.98 4.34 -11.16
CA PHE A 85 20.52 4.31 -11.17
C PHE A 85 19.98 4.79 -12.51
N ASP A 86 19.31 3.88 -13.21
CA ASP A 86 18.31 4.21 -14.22
C ASP A 86 16.92 3.75 -13.76
N THR A 87 15.88 4.05 -14.55
CA THR A 87 14.50 3.65 -14.21
C THR A 87 14.35 2.12 -14.09
N LEU A 88 15.05 1.32 -14.92
CA LEU A 88 14.93 -0.14 -14.90
C LEU A 88 15.64 -0.75 -13.68
N ALA A 89 16.82 -0.25 -13.33
CA ALA A 89 17.58 -0.63 -12.15
C ALA A 89 16.82 -0.28 -10.87
N LEU A 90 16.20 0.91 -10.80
CA LEU A 90 15.32 1.29 -9.69
C LEU A 90 14.07 0.40 -9.61
N GLN A 91 13.45 0.08 -10.75
CA GLN A 91 12.30 -0.82 -10.78
C GLN A 91 12.68 -2.23 -10.30
N ALA A 92 13.84 -2.76 -10.71
CA ALA A 92 14.34 -4.06 -10.28
C ALA A 92 14.66 -4.08 -8.78
N LEU A 93 15.36 -3.05 -8.28
CA LEU A 93 15.61 -2.85 -6.85
C LEU A 93 14.30 -2.79 -6.06
N GLY A 94 13.32 -2.03 -6.56
CA GLY A 94 12.01 -1.90 -5.93
C GLY A 94 11.25 -3.21 -5.87
N ARG A 95 11.30 -4.01 -6.93
CA ARG A 95 10.68 -5.34 -6.96
C ARG A 95 11.35 -6.26 -5.94
N ASP A 96 12.68 -6.27 -5.88
CA ASP A 96 13.43 -7.08 -4.93
C ASP A 96 13.12 -6.66 -3.49
N ALA A 97 13.19 -5.37 -3.20
CA ALA A 97 12.85 -4.80 -1.89
C ALA A 97 11.38 -5.05 -1.49
N PHE A 98 10.44 -5.07 -2.43
CA PHE A 98 9.03 -5.35 -2.13
C PHE A 98 8.83 -6.74 -1.51
N HIS A 99 9.60 -7.72 -1.97
CA HIS A 99 9.55 -9.10 -1.49
C HIS A 99 10.52 -9.37 -0.34
N HIS A 100 11.65 -8.66 -0.26
CA HIS A 100 12.76 -9.02 0.63
C HIS A 100 13.12 -7.98 1.69
N TRP A 101 12.65 -6.73 1.58
CA TRP A 101 12.99 -5.71 2.58
C TRP A 101 12.25 -5.94 3.90
N PRO A 102 12.95 -6.06 5.05
CA PRO A 102 12.32 -6.30 6.33
C PRO A 102 11.67 -5.01 6.85
N VAL A 103 10.35 -4.92 6.75
CA VAL A 103 9.60 -3.71 7.14
C VAL A 103 9.15 -3.81 8.61
N GLN A 104 8.82 -5.00 9.10
CA GLN A 104 8.35 -5.20 10.47
C GLN A 104 8.87 -6.52 11.05
N VAL A 105 9.77 -6.45 12.02
CA VAL A 105 10.29 -7.62 12.74
C VAL A 105 9.20 -8.20 13.64
N LEU A 106 9.02 -9.53 13.59
CA LEU A 106 8.10 -10.24 14.45
C LEU A 106 8.76 -10.54 15.80
N SER A 107 8.08 -10.21 16.89
CA SER A 107 8.52 -10.54 18.26
C SER A 107 8.57 -12.05 18.49
N ASN A 108 7.62 -12.80 17.93
CA ASN A 108 7.57 -14.25 17.94
C ASN A 108 7.12 -14.79 16.57
N PRO A 109 8.04 -15.27 15.73
CA PRO A 109 7.70 -15.74 14.40
C PRO A 109 7.21 -17.19 14.34
N ALA A 110 7.27 -17.94 15.44
CA ALA A 110 6.98 -19.37 15.44
C ALA A 110 5.58 -19.72 14.88
N PRO A 111 4.49 -18.98 15.19
CA PRO A 111 3.19 -19.26 14.60
C PRO A 111 3.18 -19.11 13.07
N ALA A 112 3.78 -18.02 12.55
CA ALA A 112 3.84 -17.73 11.11
C ALA A 112 4.66 -18.77 10.33
N LEU A 113 5.74 -19.26 10.93
CA LEU A 113 6.59 -20.29 10.31
C LEU A 113 5.92 -21.68 10.32
N ALA A 114 5.24 -22.04 11.42
CA ALA A 114 4.64 -23.36 11.58
C ALA A 114 3.32 -23.53 10.83
N ARG A 115 2.50 -22.47 10.77
CA ARG A 115 1.13 -22.50 10.21
C ARG A 115 0.82 -21.22 9.42
N PRO A 116 1.59 -20.90 8.36
CA PRO A 116 1.40 -19.66 7.60
C PRO A 116 -0.03 -19.51 7.03
N ALA A 117 -0.65 -20.61 6.61
CA ALA A 117 -2.00 -20.62 6.06
C ALA A 117 -3.08 -20.20 7.07
N ASP A 118 -2.89 -20.46 8.37
CA ASP A 118 -3.84 -20.04 9.43
C ASP A 118 -3.95 -18.52 9.54
N PHE A 119 -2.94 -17.80 9.04
CA PHE A 119 -2.88 -16.35 9.02
C PHE A 119 -3.07 -15.76 7.63
N GLY A 120 -3.35 -16.55 6.59
CA GLY A 120 -3.52 -16.06 5.22
C GLY A 120 -2.21 -15.71 4.47
N LEU A 121 -1.09 -16.28 4.89
CA LEU A 121 0.18 -16.19 4.16
C LEU A 121 0.26 -17.31 3.11
N ALA A 122 0.53 -16.95 1.86
CA ALA A 122 0.72 -17.90 0.78
C ALA A 122 2.08 -18.60 0.90
N VAL A 123 2.12 -19.88 0.52
CA VAL A 123 3.34 -20.69 0.47
C VAL A 123 3.50 -21.24 -0.94
N SER A 124 4.69 -21.08 -1.53
CA SER A 124 5.02 -21.66 -2.83
C SER A 124 5.29 -23.17 -2.74
N ASP A 125 5.30 -23.84 -3.89
CA ASP A 125 5.58 -25.29 -3.97
C ASP A 125 6.93 -25.69 -3.38
N ASP A 126 7.93 -24.80 -3.45
CA ASP A 126 9.26 -25.00 -2.87
C ASP A 126 9.32 -24.60 -1.39
N GLY A 127 8.20 -24.31 -0.73
CA GLY A 127 8.09 -24.08 0.71
C GLY A 127 8.44 -22.67 1.19
N ILE A 128 8.61 -21.70 0.28
CA ILE A 128 8.83 -20.29 0.65
C ILE A 128 7.51 -19.67 1.11
N ILE A 129 7.55 -18.98 2.25
CA ILE A 129 6.39 -18.24 2.77
C ILE A 129 6.44 -16.82 2.22
N HIS A 130 5.50 -16.46 1.35
CA HIS A 130 5.45 -15.14 0.73
C HIS A 130 5.20 -14.05 1.78
N GLY A 131 5.98 -12.96 1.69
CA GLY A 131 5.88 -11.84 2.62
C GLY A 131 6.66 -12.01 3.92
N LEU A 132 7.40 -13.11 4.10
CA LEU A 132 8.29 -13.31 5.25
C LEU A 132 9.74 -13.51 4.81
N VAL A 133 10.65 -12.86 5.54
CA VAL A 133 12.10 -13.05 5.39
C VAL A 133 12.75 -13.35 6.73
N ARG A 134 13.80 -14.15 6.71
CA ARG A 134 14.83 -14.17 7.75
C ARG A 134 15.72 -12.96 7.56
N VAL A 135 16.15 -12.36 8.66
CA VAL A 135 16.94 -11.13 8.67
C VAL A 135 18.00 -11.21 9.76
N GLU A 136 19.21 -10.73 9.45
CA GLU A 136 20.25 -10.51 10.46
C GLU A 136 19.98 -9.17 11.19
N LEU A 137 19.62 -9.23 12.47
CA LEU A 137 19.44 -8.06 13.33
C LEU A 137 20.69 -7.84 14.19
N PRO A 138 20.90 -6.62 14.72
CA PRO A 138 22.02 -6.36 15.64
C PRO A 138 22.08 -7.31 16.85
N ASP A 139 20.91 -7.74 17.34
CA ASP A 139 20.78 -8.62 18.51
C ASP A 139 20.67 -10.11 18.14
N GLY A 140 20.87 -10.45 16.86
CA GLY A 140 20.83 -11.83 16.35
C GLY A 140 19.81 -12.04 15.21
N PRO A 141 19.68 -13.28 14.72
CA PRO A 141 18.76 -13.57 13.63
C PRO A 141 17.31 -13.38 14.04
N GLY A 142 16.50 -12.84 13.14
CA GLY A 142 15.06 -12.65 13.32
C GLY A 142 14.28 -13.00 12.07
N VAL A 143 12.96 -12.80 12.15
CA VAL A 143 12.05 -12.91 11.00
C VAL A 143 11.22 -11.64 10.91
N ALA A 144 11.03 -11.15 9.70
CA ALA A 144 10.30 -9.93 9.44
C ALA A 144 9.27 -10.11 8.32
N LEU A 145 8.19 -9.33 8.43
CA LEU A 145 7.24 -9.09 7.35
C LEU A 145 7.85 -8.13 6.32
N THR A 146 7.56 -8.39 5.06
CA THR A 146 7.87 -7.50 3.93
C THR A 146 6.58 -6.86 3.40
N CYS A 147 6.71 -5.92 2.45
CA CYS A 147 5.54 -5.28 1.83
C CYS A 147 4.57 -6.31 1.21
N ALA A 148 5.11 -7.40 0.66
CA ALA A 148 4.34 -8.47 0.02
C ALA A 148 3.36 -9.19 0.96
N ALA A 149 3.60 -9.25 2.27
CA ALA A 149 2.68 -9.91 3.21
C ALA A 149 1.27 -9.32 3.16
N CYS A 150 1.17 -7.99 3.11
CA CYS A 150 -0.09 -7.25 3.10
C CYS A 150 -0.53 -6.85 1.68
N HIS A 151 0.42 -6.69 0.76
CA HIS A 151 0.19 -6.10 -0.56
C HIS A 151 0.45 -7.03 -1.74
N ALA A 152 0.55 -8.34 -1.53
CA ALA A 152 0.52 -9.33 -2.60
C ALA A 152 -0.42 -10.47 -2.24
N SER A 153 -1.19 -10.97 -3.20
CA SER A 153 -2.06 -12.13 -2.97
C SER A 153 -2.28 -12.96 -4.24
N PRO A 154 -2.56 -14.27 -4.11
CA PRO A 154 -2.71 -15.18 -5.25
C PRO A 154 -3.99 -14.93 -6.05
N ASP A 155 -3.90 -14.78 -7.37
CA ASP A 155 -5.06 -14.70 -8.25
C ASP A 155 -5.84 -16.01 -8.33
N VAL A 156 -6.83 -16.05 -9.23
CA VAL A 156 -7.70 -17.22 -9.42
C VAL A 156 -6.93 -18.46 -9.89
N ASP A 157 -5.77 -18.26 -10.51
CA ASP A 157 -4.87 -19.33 -10.98
C ASP A 157 -3.78 -19.65 -9.93
N GLY A 158 -3.83 -19.02 -8.76
CA GLY A 158 -2.87 -19.20 -7.68
C GLY A 158 -1.57 -18.41 -7.87
N MET A 159 -1.46 -17.57 -8.90
CA MET A 159 -0.27 -16.76 -9.16
C MET A 159 -0.25 -15.52 -8.27
N LEU A 160 0.87 -15.28 -7.57
CA LEU A 160 1.00 -14.13 -6.69
C LEU A 160 0.98 -12.82 -7.50
N VAL A 161 0.02 -11.92 -7.19
CA VAL A 161 -0.12 -10.61 -7.82
C VAL A 161 0.39 -9.51 -6.91
N ASP A 162 1.49 -8.88 -7.30
CA ASP A 162 2.08 -7.77 -6.57
C ASP A 162 1.21 -6.51 -6.61
N GLY A 163 1.14 -5.82 -5.48
CA GLY A 163 0.33 -4.63 -5.24
C GLY A 163 -1.15 -4.91 -4.94
N ARG A 164 -1.65 -6.13 -5.16
CA ARG A 164 -3.03 -6.51 -4.81
C ARG A 164 -3.12 -6.78 -3.30
N PRO A 165 -4.09 -6.20 -2.58
CA PRO A 165 -4.16 -6.38 -1.13
C PRO A 165 -4.39 -7.86 -0.77
N ASN A 166 -3.73 -8.33 0.28
CA ASN A 166 -3.97 -9.65 0.84
C ASN A 166 -5.14 -9.61 1.81
N ALA A 167 -6.35 -9.77 1.28
CA ALA A 167 -7.59 -9.76 2.05
C ALA A 167 -7.66 -10.87 3.12
N ASP A 168 -6.89 -11.93 2.94
CA ASP A 168 -6.94 -13.10 3.79
C ASP A 168 -5.86 -13.04 4.89
N PHE A 169 -4.88 -12.14 4.78
CA PHE A 169 -3.82 -11.98 5.79
C PHE A 169 -4.35 -11.35 7.08
N ASP A 170 -4.34 -12.11 8.18
CA ASP A 170 -4.77 -11.64 9.51
C ASP A 170 -3.55 -11.33 10.39
N LEU A 171 -3.03 -10.11 10.23
CA LEU A 171 -1.92 -9.60 11.05
C LEU A 171 -2.29 -9.55 12.53
N GLY A 172 -3.54 -9.23 12.86
CA GLY A 172 -4.03 -9.16 14.23
C GLY A 172 -3.95 -10.50 14.93
N ALA A 173 -4.48 -11.54 14.29
CA ALA A 173 -4.41 -12.92 14.78
C ALA A 173 -2.95 -13.42 14.89
N LEU A 174 -2.08 -13.05 13.95
CA LEU A 174 -0.66 -13.39 14.01
C LEU A 174 0.01 -12.74 15.23
N LEU A 175 -0.26 -11.46 15.48
CA LEU A 175 0.27 -10.76 16.65
C LEU A 175 -0.26 -11.35 17.96
N ASP A 176 -1.55 -11.70 18.03
CA ASP A 176 -2.13 -12.37 19.21
C ASP A 176 -1.46 -13.72 19.48
N ALA A 177 -1.29 -14.54 18.44
CA ALA A 177 -0.62 -15.83 18.54
C ALA A 177 0.86 -15.68 18.96
N GLY A 178 1.53 -14.61 18.51
CA GLY A 178 2.90 -14.30 18.88
C GLY A 178 3.06 -13.93 20.36
N HIS A 179 2.09 -13.21 20.93
CA HIS A 179 2.10 -12.79 22.33
C HIS A 179 1.48 -13.80 23.30
N ASP A 180 0.89 -14.89 22.79
CA ASP A 180 0.06 -15.82 23.57
C ASP A 180 -1.05 -15.09 24.37
N ALA A 181 -1.59 -14.02 23.79
CA ALA A 181 -2.55 -13.13 24.43
C ALA A 181 -3.43 -12.43 23.41
N ARG A 182 -4.67 -12.11 23.81
CA ARG A 182 -5.52 -11.24 23.00
C ARG A 182 -5.06 -9.80 23.13
N THR A 183 -4.65 -9.20 22.03
CA THR A 183 -4.24 -7.79 21.95
C THR A 183 -5.37 -6.94 21.37
N ALA A 184 -5.17 -5.62 21.32
CA ALA A 184 -6.07 -4.76 20.54
C ALA A 184 -6.03 -5.12 19.04
N ALA A 185 -4.89 -5.60 18.55
CA ALA A 185 -4.71 -5.94 17.15
C ALA A 185 -5.55 -7.14 16.70
N GLY A 186 -5.82 -8.10 17.58
CA GLY A 186 -6.67 -9.26 17.29
C GLY A 186 -8.11 -8.93 16.89
N ARG A 187 -8.56 -7.67 17.01
CA ARG A 187 -9.88 -7.21 16.57
C ARG A 187 -9.92 -6.66 15.15
N TRP A 188 -8.76 -6.42 14.53
CA TRP A 188 -8.69 -5.86 13.17
C TRP A 188 -9.29 -6.81 12.13
N GLY A 189 -9.09 -8.10 12.32
CA GLY A 189 -9.50 -9.16 11.40
C GLY A 189 -8.68 -9.20 10.10
N PRO A 190 -9.01 -10.14 9.20
CA PRO A 190 -8.26 -10.36 7.96
C PRO A 190 -8.26 -9.14 7.03
N GLY A 191 -7.13 -8.92 6.38
CA GLY A 191 -6.98 -7.91 5.34
C GLY A 191 -6.97 -6.46 5.83
N ALA A 192 -6.89 -6.24 7.16
CA ALA A 192 -6.95 -4.93 7.77
C ALA A 192 -5.84 -4.72 8.82
N VAL A 193 -5.49 -3.46 9.03
CA VAL A 193 -4.50 -3.05 10.02
C VAL A 193 -4.83 -1.66 10.53
N ASP A 194 -4.58 -1.44 11.82
CA ASP A 194 -4.54 -0.10 12.36
C ASP A 194 -3.11 0.47 12.32
N VAL A 195 -2.98 1.64 11.72
CA VAL A 195 -1.71 2.36 11.55
C VAL A 195 -1.74 3.72 12.27
N THR A 196 -2.78 4.02 13.04
CA THR A 196 -2.83 5.15 13.96
C THR A 196 -2.34 4.74 15.33
N ALA A 197 -1.60 5.64 15.99
CA ALA A 197 -1.16 5.48 17.37
C ALA A 197 -2.02 6.37 18.30
N ASP A 198 -3.32 6.47 18.02
CA ASP A 198 -4.27 7.33 18.74
C ASP A 198 -5.02 6.60 19.86
N GLY A 199 -4.72 5.31 20.07
CA GLY A 199 -5.34 4.48 21.12
C GLY A 199 -6.78 4.07 20.81
N LEU A 200 -7.27 4.36 19.60
CA LEU A 200 -8.55 3.89 19.10
C LEU A 200 -8.35 2.65 18.23
N ASP A 201 -9.42 1.89 17.98
CA ASP A 201 -9.39 0.73 17.10
C ASP A 201 -9.97 1.10 15.74
N ASN A 202 -9.09 1.55 14.86
CA ASN A 202 -9.43 2.23 13.62
C ASN A 202 -8.88 1.48 12.40
N ALA A 203 -8.87 0.15 12.48
CA ALA A 203 -8.35 -0.71 11.42
C ALA A 203 -8.95 -0.34 10.07
N THR A 204 -8.08 -0.27 9.05
CA THR A 204 -8.50 -0.09 7.67
C THR A 204 -7.93 -1.16 6.78
N VAL A 205 -8.68 -1.50 5.72
CA VAL A 205 -8.25 -2.56 4.80
C VAL A 205 -6.95 -2.18 4.11
N PHE A 206 -6.12 -3.18 3.83
CA PHE A 206 -4.90 -3.00 3.05
C PHE A 206 -5.21 -2.28 1.74
N THR A 207 -4.36 -1.31 1.41
CA THR A 207 -4.57 -0.50 0.21
C THR A 207 -4.11 -1.27 -1.01
N ASP A 208 -4.92 -1.27 -2.07
CA ASP A 208 -4.49 -1.71 -3.40
C ASP A 208 -3.46 -0.72 -3.96
N LEU A 209 -2.25 -1.21 -4.18
CA LEU A 209 -1.10 -0.44 -4.65
C LEU A 209 -0.97 -0.48 -6.18
N ARG A 210 -1.62 -1.42 -6.88
CA ARG A 210 -1.58 -1.49 -8.35
C ARG A 210 -1.95 -0.14 -9.00
N PRO A 211 -3.00 0.59 -8.54
CA PRO A 211 -3.35 1.86 -9.16
C PRO A 211 -2.66 3.07 -8.53
N VAL A 212 -1.58 2.92 -7.74
CA VAL A 212 -1.00 4.03 -6.95
C VAL A 212 -0.65 5.25 -7.82
N ARG A 213 -0.13 5.04 -9.05
CA ARG A 213 0.17 6.13 -10.00
C ARG A 213 -1.05 6.96 -10.44
N PHE A 214 -2.25 6.42 -10.27
CA PHE A 214 -3.52 7.06 -10.63
C PHE A 214 -4.21 7.70 -9.42
N GLN A 215 -3.70 7.48 -8.20
CA GLN A 215 -4.25 8.11 -7.02
C GLN A 215 -3.81 9.57 -6.97
N HIS A 216 -4.72 10.50 -6.68
CA HIS A 216 -4.38 11.91 -6.44
C HIS A 216 -3.79 12.11 -5.03
N HIS A 217 -4.19 11.25 -4.08
CA HIS A 217 -3.77 11.33 -2.69
C HIS A 217 -3.41 9.93 -2.16
N LEU A 218 -2.54 9.89 -1.15
CA LEU A 218 -2.21 8.70 -0.36
C LEU A 218 -2.97 8.71 0.96
N HIS A 219 -2.98 7.53 1.60
CA HIS A 219 -3.72 7.21 2.83
C HIS A 219 -5.24 7.29 2.66
N ARG A 220 -5.97 6.65 3.58
CA ARG A 220 -7.44 6.64 3.56
C ARG A 220 -8.01 8.03 3.77
N THR A 221 -7.32 8.86 4.53
CA THR A 221 -7.72 10.23 4.90
C THR A 221 -7.11 11.30 4.00
N ALA A 222 -6.52 10.94 2.86
CA ALA A 222 -5.93 11.90 1.92
C ALA A 222 -4.86 12.84 2.53
N THR A 223 -4.07 12.39 3.51
CA THR A 223 -3.08 13.24 4.21
C THR A 223 -1.95 13.74 3.31
N VAL A 224 -1.68 13.05 2.20
CA VAL A 224 -0.55 13.33 1.30
C VAL A 224 -1.03 13.38 -0.14
N ARG A 225 -0.76 14.47 -0.86
CA ARG A 225 -0.87 14.54 -2.33
C ARG A 225 0.16 13.62 -2.96
N ASN A 226 -0.28 12.88 -3.96
CA ASN A 226 0.52 11.82 -4.53
C ASN A 226 1.24 12.27 -5.79
N ASP A 227 2.56 12.10 -5.77
CA ASP A 227 3.42 12.02 -6.92
C ASP A 227 4.51 10.97 -6.61
N LEU A 228 5.40 10.71 -7.56
CA LEU A 228 6.43 9.68 -7.40
C LEU A 228 7.38 9.98 -6.22
N ILE A 229 7.77 11.24 -6.01
CA ILE A 229 8.71 11.63 -4.96
C ILE A 229 8.01 11.69 -3.60
N ALA A 230 6.78 12.17 -3.55
CA ALA A 230 5.94 12.09 -2.35
C ALA A 230 5.72 10.62 -1.92
N LEU A 231 5.53 9.70 -2.87
CA LEU A 231 5.47 8.27 -2.60
C LEU A 231 6.80 7.72 -2.04
N ALA A 232 7.94 8.10 -2.64
CA ALA A 232 9.27 7.69 -2.14
C ALA A 232 9.51 8.17 -0.70
N VAL A 233 9.24 9.46 -0.40
CA VAL A 233 9.31 10.01 0.96
C VAL A 233 8.34 9.28 1.90
N ARG A 234 7.12 8.96 1.45
CA ARG A 234 6.15 8.22 2.26
C ARG A 234 6.66 6.82 2.63
N ILE A 235 7.33 6.13 1.69
CA ILE A 235 7.92 4.80 1.91
C ILE A 235 9.13 4.88 2.82
N GLU A 236 10.05 5.82 2.57
CA GLU A 236 11.22 6.05 3.42
C GLU A 236 10.80 6.30 4.88
N THR A 237 9.87 7.23 5.09
CA THR A 237 9.36 7.53 6.43
C THR A 237 8.52 6.41 7.03
N LEU A 238 7.94 5.50 6.21
CA LEU A 238 7.31 4.29 6.73
C LEU A 238 8.35 3.39 7.40
N ILE A 239 9.41 3.05 6.66
CA ILE A 239 10.46 2.13 7.09
C ILE A 239 11.20 2.66 8.32
N ILE A 240 11.48 3.97 8.36
CA ILE A 240 12.06 4.60 9.54
C ILE A 240 11.12 4.44 10.75
N THR A 241 9.83 4.73 10.60
CA THR A 241 8.90 4.60 11.73
C THR A 241 8.64 3.16 12.16
N SER A 242 8.64 2.19 11.23
CA SER A 242 8.44 0.78 11.56
C SER A 242 9.66 0.15 12.25
N SER A 243 10.84 0.70 12.05
CA SER A 243 12.07 0.37 12.80
C SER A 243 12.25 1.14 14.11
N GLY A 244 11.17 1.75 14.63
CA GLY A 244 11.22 2.52 15.86
C GLY A 244 12.08 3.79 15.77
N GLN A 245 12.31 4.31 14.56
CA GLN A 245 13.16 5.48 14.29
C GLN A 245 14.64 5.28 14.70
N SER A 246 15.12 4.03 14.71
CA SER A 246 16.50 3.69 15.07
C SER A 246 17.45 3.62 13.88
N VAL A 247 16.92 3.35 12.69
CA VAL A 247 17.66 3.21 11.43
C VAL A 247 16.87 3.83 10.28
N ARG A 248 17.51 4.02 9.13
CA ARG A 248 16.85 4.40 7.88
C ARG A 248 17.23 3.46 6.73
N PRO A 249 16.35 3.26 5.73
CA PRO A 249 16.79 2.60 4.51
C PRO A 249 17.73 3.52 3.71
N PRO A 250 18.62 2.97 2.86
CA PRO A 250 19.21 3.73 1.77
C PRO A 250 18.09 4.33 0.91
N ARG A 251 18.20 5.61 0.54
CA ARG A 251 17.12 6.32 -0.19
C ARG A 251 16.80 5.68 -1.55
N ALA A 252 17.79 5.03 -2.16
CA ALA A 252 17.62 4.22 -3.35
C ALA A 252 16.57 3.10 -3.18
N VAL A 253 16.49 2.48 -2.01
CA VAL A 253 15.50 1.43 -1.72
C VAL A 253 14.09 2.03 -1.69
N ALA A 254 13.90 3.16 -1.01
CA ALA A 254 12.61 3.83 -0.94
C ALA A 254 12.15 4.36 -2.31
N LEU A 255 13.07 4.94 -3.08
CA LEU A 255 12.79 5.36 -4.46
C LEU A 255 12.52 4.17 -5.38
N GLY A 256 13.31 3.11 -5.29
CA GLY A 256 13.13 1.89 -6.07
C GLY A 256 11.75 1.29 -5.84
N LEU A 257 11.35 1.14 -4.56
CA LEU A 257 9.99 0.74 -4.18
C LEU A 257 8.93 1.66 -4.80
N ALA A 258 9.11 2.98 -4.72
CA ALA A 258 8.17 3.93 -5.32
C ALA A 258 8.05 3.74 -6.84
N VAL A 259 9.17 3.63 -7.56
CA VAL A 259 9.23 3.41 -9.01
C VAL A 259 8.57 2.08 -9.39
N TYR A 260 8.87 1.02 -8.66
CA TYR A 260 8.26 -0.28 -8.88
C TYR A 260 6.75 -0.26 -8.67
N LEU A 261 6.26 0.28 -7.56
CA LEU A 261 4.82 0.42 -7.32
C LEU A 261 4.16 1.33 -8.36
N TRP A 262 4.83 2.40 -8.79
CA TRP A 262 4.35 3.25 -9.89
C TRP A 262 4.25 2.51 -11.23
N SER A 263 5.13 1.53 -11.45
CA SER A 263 5.13 0.69 -12.66
C SER A 263 3.96 -0.29 -12.70
N LEU A 264 3.44 -0.74 -11.55
CA LEU A 264 2.32 -1.69 -11.47
C LEU A 264 1.07 -1.17 -12.18
N GLY A 265 0.83 0.15 -12.17
CA GLY A 265 -0.33 0.70 -12.86
C GLY A 265 -0.29 0.54 -14.39
N LYS A 266 0.87 0.19 -14.98
CA LYS A 266 0.99 -0.12 -16.41
C LYS A 266 0.38 -1.49 -16.78
N THR A 267 0.22 -2.39 -15.81
CA THR A 267 -0.38 -3.72 -16.04
C THR A 267 -1.91 -3.68 -15.99
N LEU A 268 -2.50 -2.57 -15.51
CA LEU A 268 -3.95 -2.43 -15.39
C LEU A 268 -4.61 -2.10 -16.75
N PRO A 269 -5.74 -2.75 -17.09
CA PRO A 269 -6.45 -2.52 -18.35
C PRO A 269 -6.78 -1.04 -18.58
N PRO A 270 -6.70 -0.51 -19.82
CA PRO A 270 -7.05 0.87 -20.12
C PRO A 270 -8.53 1.18 -19.85
N VAL A 271 -8.85 2.47 -19.69
CA VAL A 271 -10.24 2.92 -19.63
C VAL A 271 -10.79 3.01 -21.05
N GLU A 272 -11.72 2.13 -21.40
CA GLU A 272 -12.40 2.15 -22.70
C GLU A 272 -13.85 2.61 -22.53
N GLY A 273 -14.47 3.06 -23.62
CA GLY A 273 -15.88 3.45 -23.67
C GLY A 273 -16.87 2.27 -23.60
N GLY A 274 -18.13 2.55 -23.94
CA GLY A 274 -19.22 1.57 -23.99
C GLY A 274 -20.35 1.86 -22.99
N PRO A 275 -21.42 1.04 -22.96
CA PRO A 275 -22.62 1.33 -22.17
C PRO A 275 -22.35 1.53 -20.68
N GLY A 276 -21.49 0.72 -20.08
CA GLY A 276 -21.11 0.89 -18.67
C GLY A 276 -20.31 2.17 -18.40
N ALA A 277 -19.50 2.63 -19.36
CA ALA A 277 -18.78 3.90 -19.25
C ALA A 277 -19.75 5.10 -19.27
N GLU A 278 -20.83 5.02 -20.05
CA GLU A 278 -21.88 6.05 -20.09
C GLU A 278 -22.65 6.12 -18.76
N VAL A 279 -22.97 4.96 -18.18
CA VAL A 279 -23.56 4.89 -16.83
C VAL A 279 -22.60 5.48 -15.79
N PHE A 280 -21.32 5.10 -15.87
CA PHE A 280 -20.28 5.61 -14.98
C PHE A 280 -20.14 7.14 -15.06
N ALA A 281 -20.09 7.69 -16.27
CA ALA A 281 -20.01 9.13 -16.50
C ALA A 281 -21.18 9.89 -15.86
N ARG A 282 -22.38 9.32 -15.88
CA ARG A 282 -23.59 9.91 -15.30
C ARG A 282 -23.66 9.77 -13.78
N ALA A 283 -23.24 8.63 -13.23
CA ALA A 283 -23.53 8.26 -11.84
C ALA A 283 -22.32 8.30 -10.89
N CYS A 284 -21.10 8.21 -11.42
CA CYS A 284 -19.88 8.01 -10.62
C CYS A 284 -18.81 9.09 -10.86
N ALA A 285 -18.80 9.72 -12.04
CA ALA A 285 -17.77 10.68 -12.43
C ALA A 285 -17.71 11.97 -11.60
N GLY A 286 -18.75 12.25 -10.79
CA GLY A 286 -18.73 13.36 -9.83
C GLY A 286 -17.67 13.20 -8.73
N CYS A 287 -17.21 11.97 -8.46
CA CYS A 287 -16.08 11.73 -7.55
C CYS A 287 -14.94 10.96 -8.24
N HIS A 288 -15.25 10.04 -9.15
CA HIS A 288 -14.26 9.21 -9.82
C HIS A 288 -14.10 9.63 -11.28
N ALA A 289 -13.15 10.51 -11.58
CA ALA A 289 -13.02 11.14 -12.88
C ALA A 289 -11.79 10.68 -13.67
N ASP A 290 -11.79 11.05 -14.94
CA ASP A 290 -10.67 10.92 -15.89
C ASP A 290 -10.14 9.49 -16.10
N ALA A 291 -9.00 9.36 -16.77
CA ALA A 291 -8.33 8.07 -16.98
C ALA A 291 -7.89 7.39 -15.67
N ALA A 292 -7.81 8.16 -14.58
CA ALA A 292 -7.46 7.69 -13.26
C ALA A 292 -8.63 7.00 -12.53
N LEU A 293 -9.87 7.33 -12.88
CA LEU A 293 -11.08 6.93 -12.13
C LEU A 293 -10.95 7.23 -10.63
N ALA A 294 -10.34 8.37 -10.31
CA ALA A 294 -10.04 8.87 -8.98
C ALA A 294 -10.47 10.34 -8.90
N GLY A 295 -10.35 10.97 -7.74
CA GLY A 295 -10.69 12.39 -7.61
C GLY A 295 -10.17 13.02 -6.34
N ASP A 296 -10.60 14.25 -6.14
CA ASP A 296 -10.27 15.02 -4.94
C ASP A 296 -10.93 14.42 -3.69
N PRO A 297 -10.35 14.65 -2.50
CA PRO A 297 -10.91 14.13 -1.26
C PRO A 297 -12.32 14.66 -1.01
N VAL A 298 -13.20 13.81 -0.49
CA VAL A 298 -14.58 14.16 -0.16
C VAL A 298 -14.77 14.25 1.35
N PRO A 299 -15.65 15.12 1.87
CA PRO A 299 -15.93 15.18 3.30
C PRO A 299 -16.38 13.84 3.87
N LEU A 300 -16.00 13.51 5.12
CA LEU A 300 -16.36 12.23 5.74
C LEU A 300 -17.87 11.94 5.68
N ALA A 301 -18.71 12.95 5.93
CA ALA A 301 -20.16 12.83 5.91
C ALA A 301 -20.76 12.41 4.54
N MET A 302 -19.98 12.50 3.46
CA MET A 302 -20.42 12.08 2.12
C MET A 302 -20.49 10.55 2.00
N VAL A 303 -19.60 9.83 2.69
CA VAL A 303 -19.54 8.37 2.70
C VAL A 303 -19.54 7.90 4.15
N ALA A 304 -20.64 7.31 4.59
CA ALA A 304 -20.88 6.95 5.99
C ALA A 304 -20.11 5.69 6.44
N ALA A 305 -18.80 5.63 6.16
CA ALA A 305 -17.95 4.51 6.54
C ALA A 305 -17.74 4.57 8.05
N ALA A 306 -17.90 3.43 8.72
CA ALA A 306 -17.86 3.34 10.18
C ALA A 306 -16.41 3.28 10.68
N SER A 307 -15.56 4.20 10.21
CA SER A 307 -14.16 4.28 10.64
C SER A 307 -13.86 5.72 11.08
N PRO A 308 -13.47 5.93 12.36
CA PRO A 308 -13.18 7.25 12.88
C PRO A 308 -11.78 7.73 12.49
N ILE A 309 -11.03 6.97 11.67
CA ILE A 309 -9.68 7.34 11.21
C ILE A 309 -9.66 8.73 10.54
N GLY A 310 -10.75 9.11 9.89
CA GLY A 310 -10.93 10.43 9.27
C GLY A 310 -10.86 11.61 10.24
N GLU A 311 -11.21 11.38 11.51
CA GLU A 311 -11.24 12.35 12.61
C GLU A 311 -10.07 12.17 13.59
N SER A 312 -9.24 11.16 13.38
CA SER A 312 -8.08 10.87 14.24
C SER A 312 -7.16 12.08 14.34
N PRO A 313 -6.71 12.50 15.54
CA PRO A 313 -5.71 13.55 15.67
C PRO A 313 -4.36 13.15 15.06
N GLU A 314 -4.10 11.84 14.90
CA GLU A 314 -2.85 11.34 14.33
C GLU A 314 -2.81 11.40 12.81
N ARG A 315 -3.94 11.20 12.11
CA ARG A 315 -3.95 11.07 10.64
C ARG A 315 -5.15 11.71 9.93
N GLY A 316 -6.13 12.17 10.70
CA GLY A 316 -7.37 12.73 10.20
C GLY A 316 -7.13 14.02 9.41
N THR A 317 -8.05 14.28 8.49
CA THR A 317 -8.12 15.50 7.67
C THR A 317 -9.57 15.99 7.52
N GLY A 318 -10.54 15.31 8.13
CA GLY A 318 -11.96 15.53 7.87
C GLY A 318 -12.43 15.09 6.48
N HIS A 319 -11.61 14.35 5.73
CA HIS A 319 -11.91 13.89 4.38
C HIS A 319 -11.55 12.41 4.17
N TRP A 320 -12.28 11.76 3.26
CA TRP A 320 -11.89 10.50 2.64
C TRP A 320 -11.14 10.76 1.34
N ARG A 321 -10.04 10.04 1.13
CA ARG A 321 -9.50 9.89 -0.22
C ARG A 321 -10.51 9.17 -1.10
N VAL A 322 -10.81 9.72 -2.28
CA VAL A 322 -11.50 8.98 -3.34
C VAL A 322 -10.51 8.05 -4.04
N PRO A 323 -10.61 6.72 -3.86
CA PRO A 323 -9.63 5.79 -4.43
C PRO A 323 -9.83 5.65 -5.94
N SER A 324 -8.73 5.51 -6.69
CA SER A 324 -8.78 5.01 -8.07
C SER A 324 -9.54 3.67 -8.15
N LEU A 325 -10.43 3.60 -9.13
CA LEU A 325 -11.18 2.40 -9.49
C LEU A 325 -10.47 1.55 -10.56
N ARG A 326 -9.22 1.89 -10.92
CA ARG A 326 -8.38 0.98 -11.72
C ARG A 326 -8.03 -0.25 -10.87
N GLY A 327 -8.14 -1.44 -11.44
CA GLY A 327 -7.98 -2.72 -10.76
C GLY A 327 -9.08 -3.03 -9.73
N VAL A 328 -10.25 -2.40 -9.82
CA VAL A 328 -11.29 -2.59 -8.78
C VAL A 328 -12.06 -3.90 -8.94
N GLY A 329 -12.01 -4.52 -10.13
CA GLY A 329 -12.79 -5.71 -10.44
C GLY A 329 -12.55 -6.91 -9.53
N ASP A 330 -11.31 -7.09 -9.06
CA ASP A 330 -10.89 -8.18 -8.18
C ASP A 330 -10.44 -7.68 -6.78
N ARG A 331 -10.63 -6.38 -6.49
CA ARG A 331 -10.29 -5.79 -5.20
C ARG A 331 -11.30 -6.24 -4.15
N ARG A 332 -10.81 -6.88 -3.09
CA ARG A 332 -11.59 -7.22 -1.90
C ARG A 332 -10.76 -7.06 -0.62
N PRO A 333 -11.41 -6.79 0.52
CA PRO A 333 -12.72 -6.15 0.62
C PRO A 333 -12.66 -4.67 0.15
N LEU A 334 -13.82 -4.07 -0.07
CA LEU A 334 -14.00 -2.67 -0.45
C LEU A 334 -14.27 -1.78 0.77
N LEU A 335 -14.22 -0.46 0.52
CA LEU A 335 -14.34 0.60 1.53
C LEU A 335 -13.17 0.59 2.53
N ALA A 336 -13.15 1.55 3.45
CA ALA A 336 -12.06 1.66 4.43
C ALA A 336 -12.19 0.61 5.54
N ASP A 337 -13.41 0.28 5.92
CA ASP A 337 -13.79 -0.55 7.08
C ASP A 337 -14.10 -2.01 6.73
N ALA A 338 -13.72 -2.47 5.54
CA ALA A 338 -13.97 -3.83 5.05
C ALA A 338 -15.46 -4.21 4.94
N SER A 339 -16.39 -3.26 5.03
CA SER A 339 -17.82 -3.58 5.17
C SER A 339 -18.50 -4.18 3.94
N VAL A 340 -17.81 -4.24 2.80
CA VAL A 340 -18.35 -4.70 1.51
C VAL A 340 -17.36 -5.58 0.78
N ASP A 341 -17.73 -6.83 0.49
CA ASP A 341 -16.81 -7.81 -0.10
C ASP A 341 -16.57 -7.63 -1.61
N SER A 342 -17.51 -7.01 -2.34
CA SER A 342 -17.45 -6.94 -3.81
C SER A 342 -18.23 -5.75 -4.39
N LEU A 343 -17.99 -5.44 -5.67
CA LEU A 343 -18.75 -4.43 -6.42
C LEU A 343 -20.25 -4.78 -6.50
N ASP A 344 -20.58 -6.06 -6.67
CA ASP A 344 -21.97 -6.53 -6.71
C ASP A 344 -22.67 -6.21 -5.38
N ALA A 345 -22.00 -6.45 -4.24
CA ALA A 345 -22.52 -6.14 -2.92
C ALA A 345 -22.60 -4.62 -2.66
N LEU A 346 -21.67 -3.84 -3.22
CA LEU A 346 -21.65 -2.37 -3.12
C LEU A 346 -22.87 -1.76 -3.81
N LEU A 347 -23.19 -2.25 -5.01
CA LEU A 347 -24.25 -1.74 -5.89
C LEU A 347 -25.59 -2.47 -5.74
N ASP A 348 -25.72 -3.48 -4.86
CA ASP A 348 -27.01 -4.12 -4.60
C ASP A 348 -27.99 -3.10 -3.97
N PRO A 349 -29.13 -2.80 -4.64
CA PRO A 349 -30.14 -1.88 -4.11
C PRO A 349 -30.70 -2.29 -2.74
N ARG A 350 -30.59 -3.57 -2.37
CA ARG A 350 -31.07 -4.13 -1.10
C ARG A 350 -30.01 -4.05 0.02
N SER A 351 -28.78 -3.68 -0.30
CA SER A 351 -27.69 -3.62 0.69
C SER A 351 -27.97 -2.52 1.71
N LYS A 352 -28.19 -2.94 2.96
CA LYS A 352 -28.31 -2.02 4.11
C LYS A 352 -26.95 -1.64 4.70
N ARG A 353 -25.86 -2.27 4.22
CA ARG A 353 -24.54 -2.24 4.87
C ARG A 353 -23.55 -1.24 4.28
N ALA A 354 -23.61 -0.90 2.98
CA ALA A 354 -22.57 -0.02 2.47
C ALA A 354 -22.81 1.45 2.84
N ALA A 355 -21.80 2.04 3.46
CA ALA A 355 -21.57 3.46 3.65
C ALA A 355 -21.70 4.31 2.38
N HIS A 356 -21.43 3.69 1.23
CA HIS A 356 -21.50 4.32 -0.08
C HIS A 356 -22.89 4.14 -0.69
N ARG A 357 -23.66 5.22 -0.74
CA ARG A 357 -25.07 5.23 -1.21
C ARG A 357 -25.25 5.36 -2.72
N PHE A 358 -24.23 5.82 -3.43
CA PHE A 358 -24.33 6.15 -4.86
C PHE A 358 -24.38 4.88 -5.73
N GLY A 359 -25.12 4.94 -6.84
CA GLY A 359 -25.23 3.85 -7.82
C GLY A 359 -26.23 2.75 -7.46
N ARG A 360 -26.91 2.85 -6.32
CA ARG A 360 -27.90 1.85 -5.86
C ARG A 360 -29.28 2.00 -6.47
N ASP A 361 -29.60 3.19 -6.94
CA ASP A 361 -30.85 3.55 -7.62
C ASP A 361 -30.82 3.26 -9.13
N LEU A 362 -29.69 2.76 -9.65
CA LEU A 362 -29.55 2.36 -11.04
C LEU A 362 -30.56 1.26 -11.41
N SER A 363 -31.09 1.36 -12.63
CA SER A 363 -31.89 0.30 -13.24
C SER A 363 -31.09 -1.01 -13.30
N ALA A 364 -31.78 -2.16 -13.40
CA ALA A 364 -31.10 -3.45 -13.48
C ALA A 364 -30.14 -3.53 -14.70
N ALA A 365 -30.53 -2.93 -15.83
CA ALA A 365 -29.72 -2.87 -17.04
C ALA A 365 -28.48 -1.98 -16.86
N ASP A 366 -28.66 -0.76 -16.32
CA ASP A 366 -27.56 0.18 -16.06
C ASP A 366 -26.56 -0.40 -15.06
N ARG A 367 -27.05 -1.01 -13.98
CA ARG A 367 -26.20 -1.66 -12.97
C ARG A 367 -25.40 -2.81 -13.56
N ALA A 368 -26.02 -3.65 -14.39
CA ALA A 368 -25.32 -4.76 -15.06
C ALA A 368 -24.23 -4.25 -16.00
N ALA A 369 -24.53 -3.23 -16.82
CA ALA A 369 -23.55 -2.59 -17.70
C ALA A 369 -22.40 -1.95 -16.92
N LEU A 370 -22.68 -1.26 -15.81
CA LEU A 370 -21.67 -0.65 -14.95
C LEU A 370 -20.78 -1.71 -14.29
N LEU A 371 -21.35 -2.77 -13.73
CA LEU A 371 -20.59 -3.87 -13.11
C LEU A 371 -19.68 -4.57 -14.10
N ASP A 372 -20.21 -4.92 -15.28
CA ASP A 372 -19.44 -5.54 -16.36
C ASP A 372 -18.28 -4.64 -16.80
N TRP A 373 -18.51 -3.33 -16.88
CA TRP A 373 -17.46 -2.37 -17.20
C TRP A 373 -16.40 -2.27 -16.09
N LEU A 374 -16.79 -2.08 -14.82
CA LEU A 374 -15.84 -1.95 -13.69
C LEU A 374 -15.02 -3.22 -13.43
N LYS A 375 -15.61 -4.40 -13.63
CA LYS A 375 -14.92 -5.68 -13.42
C LYS A 375 -13.79 -5.94 -14.41
N ARG A 376 -13.81 -5.28 -15.57
CA ARG A 376 -12.75 -5.34 -16.59
C ARG A 376 -11.66 -4.29 -16.41
N ARG A 377 -11.62 -3.57 -15.27
CA ARG A 377 -10.70 -2.44 -15.04
C ARG A 377 -9.73 -2.68 -13.92
#